data_AF-A0A1M6JD91-F1
#
_entry.id   AF-A0A1M6JD91-F1
#
_cell.length_a   1.000
_cell.length_b   1.000
_cell.length_c   1.000
_cell.angle_alpha   90.00
_cell.angle_beta   90.00
_cell.angle_gamma   90.00
#
_symmetry.space_group_name_H-M   'P 1'
#
loop_
_entity.id
_entity.type
_entity.pdbx_description
1 polymer ?
#
loop_
_entity_poly.entity_id
_entity_poly.type
_entity_poly.pdbx_seq_one_letter_code
_entity_poly.pdbx_strand_id
1 'polypeptide(L)'
;MKKIITALFFVIFIYNCGVSQNYSIDYNNSEPSDKQESVINEIKKDNEILLFFDGGYVNDKIQLFADGTQVFEDIISTDNTLGVAKDYKLLNSIKKIRIKINDNIDISLDVKKEYSFINIDKKKEKIQVEYRKFYKSYQ
;
A
#
# COMPACT_ATOMS: atom_id res chain seq x y z
N MET A 1 -44.51 11.77 -30.61
CA MET A 1 -43.67 10.59 -30.26
C MET A 1 -42.34 10.76 -31.00
N LYS A 2 -41.13 10.78 -30.44
CA LYS A 2 -40.58 10.63 -29.08
C LYS A 2 -39.49 11.71 -28.93
N LYS A 3 -39.38 12.33 -27.76
CA LYS A 3 -38.29 13.26 -27.40
C LYS A 3 -36.99 12.45 -27.30
N ILE A 4 -35.98 12.77 -28.10
CA ILE A 4 -34.64 12.21 -27.95
C ILE A 4 -33.96 13.04 -26.85
N ILE A 5 -33.82 12.44 -25.67
CA ILE A 5 -33.09 13.03 -24.56
C ILE A 5 -31.60 12.81 -24.86
N THR A 6 -30.92 13.87 -25.24
CA THR A 6 -29.46 13.91 -25.36
C THR A 6 -28.87 13.78 -23.95
N ALA A 7 -28.46 12.56 -23.58
CA ALA A 7 -27.71 12.33 -22.36
C ALA A 7 -26.28 12.85 -22.55
N LEU A 8 -26.03 14.04 -22.02
CA LEU A 8 -24.72 14.66 -21.94
C LEU A 8 -23.88 13.82 -20.96
N PHE A 9 -23.02 12.95 -21.49
CA PHE A 9 -21.98 12.27 -20.71
C PHE A 9 -20.99 13.34 -20.21
N PHE A 10 -21.21 13.82 -18.99
CA PHE A 10 -20.19 14.54 -18.22
C PHE A 10 -19.08 13.54 -17.90
N VAL A 11 -18.07 13.47 -18.78
CA VAL A 11 -16.76 12.93 -18.41
C VAL A 11 -16.14 13.97 -17.50
N ILE A 12 -16.30 13.76 -16.19
CA ILE A 12 -15.59 14.55 -15.18
C ILE A 12 -14.11 14.18 -15.34
N PHE A 13 -13.36 15.01 -16.08
CA PHE A 13 -11.92 15.06 -15.98
C PHE A 13 -11.59 15.52 -14.56
N ILE A 14 -11.30 14.56 -13.68
CA ILE A 14 -10.74 14.86 -12.37
C ILE A 14 -9.36 15.47 -12.64
N TYR A 15 -9.22 16.74 -12.28
CA TYR A 15 -7.98 17.50 -12.26
C TYR A 15 -6.91 16.72 -11.48
N ASN A 16 -6.03 16.00 -12.17
CA ASN A 16 -4.70 15.69 -11.63
C ASN A 16 -3.84 16.92 -11.89
N CYS A 17 -3.92 17.89 -10.97
CA CYS A 17 -2.98 18.99 -10.90
C CYS A 17 -1.57 18.41 -10.71
N GLY A 18 -0.66 18.74 -11.63
CA GLY A 18 0.58 18.03 -11.89
C GLY A 18 1.62 18.09 -10.76
N VAL A 19 1.58 17.09 -9.88
CA VAL A 19 2.78 16.51 -9.28
C VAL A 19 2.87 15.10 -9.83
N SER A 20 3.94 14.79 -10.57
CA SER A 20 4.26 13.41 -10.91
C SER A 20 4.41 12.64 -9.60
N GLN A 21 3.38 11.91 -9.18
CA GLN A 21 3.51 11.01 -8.05
C GLN A 21 4.52 9.93 -8.44
N ASN A 22 5.61 9.82 -7.66
CA ASN A 22 6.64 8.79 -7.90
C ASN A 22 6.18 7.40 -7.44
N TYR A 23 4.87 7.24 -7.21
CA TYR A 23 4.27 5.99 -6.82
C TYR A 23 2.91 5.77 -7.48
N SER A 24 2.52 4.51 -7.62
CA SER A 24 1.17 4.08 -8.00
C SER A 24 0.52 3.32 -6.86
N ILE A 25 -0.82 3.32 -6.83
CA ILE A 25 -1.60 2.53 -5.88
C ILE A 25 -2.50 1.57 -6.66
N ASP A 26 -2.43 0.29 -6.30
CA ASP A 26 -3.28 -0.78 -6.79
C ASP A 26 -4.08 -1.40 -5.63
N TYR A 27 -5.26 -1.93 -5.96
CA TYR A 27 -6.16 -2.56 -5.00
C TYR A 27 -6.47 -3.98 -5.44
N ASN A 28 -6.03 -4.96 -4.65
CA ASN A 28 -6.32 -6.36 -4.88
C ASN A 28 -7.62 -6.75 -4.19
N ASN A 29 -8.68 -6.80 -4.99
CA ASN A 29 -10.04 -7.08 -4.55
C ASN A 29 -10.42 -8.57 -4.64
N SER A 30 -9.48 -9.45 -4.99
CA SER A 30 -9.74 -10.89 -5.00
C SER A 30 -10.16 -11.36 -3.62
N GLU A 31 -11.02 -12.38 -3.58
CA GLU A 31 -11.44 -13.00 -2.33
C GLU A 31 -10.35 -13.97 -1.82
N PRO A 32 -10.13 -14.02 -0.49
CA PRO A 32 -9.19 -14.96 0.11
C PRO A 32 -9.68 -16.40 -0.04
N SER A 33 -8.74 -17.34 -0.10
CA SER A 33 -9.03 -18.76 0.13
C SER A 33 -9.29 -19.04 1.62
N ASP A 34 -9.93 -20.16 1.95
CA ASP A 34 -10.19 -20.60 3.33
C ASP A 34 -8.93 -20.58 4.23
N LYS A 35 -7.79 -20.99 3.65
CA LYS A 35 -6.50 -20.95 4.34
C LYS A 35 -6.06 -19.52 4.65
N GLN A 36 -6.25 -18.60 3.72
CA GLN A 36 -5.93 -17.18 3.90
C GLN A 36 -6.89 -16.49 4.87
N GLU A 37 -8.18 -16.87 4.87
CA GLU A 37 -9.16 -16.35 5.82
C GLU A 37 -8.75 -16.61 7.28
N SER A 38 -8.22 -17.79 7.56
CA SER A 38 -7.75 -18.13 8.91
C SER A 38 -6.66 -17.17 9.40
N VAL A 39 -5.70 -16.83 8.53
CA VAL A 39 -4.63 -15.86 8.81
C VAL A 39 -5.18 -14.45 8.97
N ILE A 40 -6.09 -14.04 8.08
CA ILE A 40 -6.75 -12.72 8.15
C ILE A 40 -7.49 -12.55 9.48
N ASN A 41 -8.18 -13.60 9.93
CA ASN A 41 -8.94 -13.58 11.17
C ASN A 41 -8.03 -13.45 12.39
N GLU A 42 -6.82 -14.01 12.36
CA GLU A 42 -5.82 -13.82 13.41
C GLU A 42 -5.34 -12.36 13.47
N ILE A 43 -4.91 -11.80 12.32
CA ILE A 43 -4.48 -10.40 12.22
C ILE A 43 -5.57 -9.43 12.69
N LYS A 44 -6.83 -9.70 12.32
CA LYS A 44 -7.98 -8.88 12.74
C LYS A 44 -8.26 -9.00 14.24
N LYS A 45 -8.01 -10.15 14.87
CA LYS A 45 -8.13 -10.29 16.34
C LYS A 45 -7.13 -9.41 17.07
N ASP A 46 -5.92 -9.32 16.54
CA ASP A 46 -4.87 -8.47 17.09
C ASP A 46 -5.09 -6.98 16.76
N ASN A 47 -6.13 -6.68 15.96
CA ASN A 47 -6.47 -5.35 15.49
C ASN A 47 -5.29 -4.69 14.76
N GLU A 48 -4.62 -5.48 13.93
CA GLU A 48 -3.43 -5.09 13.18
C GLU A 48 -3.69 -4.95 11.68
N ILE A 49 -2.80 -4.21 11.03
CA ILE A 49 -2.59 -4.16 9.58
C ILE A 49 -1.11 -4.41 9.36
N LEU A 50 -0.79 -5.25 8.38
CA LEU A 50 0.60 -5.58 8.06
C LEU A 50 1.08 -4.78 6.85
N LEU A 51 2.18 -4.07 7.02
CA LEU A 51 2.86 -3.33 5.96
C LEU A 51 4.15 -4.06 5.59
N PHE A 52 4.34 -4.34 4.31
CA PHE A 52 5.52 -5.04 3.79
C PHE A 52 6.27 -4.15 2.81
N PHE A 53 7.57 -4.02 3.00
CA PHE A 53 8.52 -3.54 2.01
C PHE A 53 9.04 -4.77 1.26
N ASP A 54 8.57 -4.95 0.02
CA ASP A 54 8.82 -6.14 -0.79
C ASP A 54 10.16 -6.01 -1.54
N GLY A 55 10.11 -6.01 -2.88
CA GLY A 55 11.28 -6.08 -3.73
C GLY A 55 11.88 -4.72 -4.10
N GLY A 56 13.17 -4.74 -4.45
CA GLY A 56 13.89 -3.64 -5.11
C GLY A 56 14.60 -2.66 -4.19
N TYR A 57 14.73 -2.98 -2.90
CA TYR A 57 15.45 -2.14 -1.94
C TYR A 57 16.93 -2.52 -1.86
N VAL A 58 17.82 -1.52 -1.87
CA VAL A 58 19.28 -1.71 -1.82
C VAL A 58 19.91 -0.68 -0.89
N ASN A 59 20.09 -1.06 0.38
CA ASN A 59 20.55 -0.18 1.46
C ASN A 59 19.78 1.14 1.49
N ASP A 60 18.46 1.06 1.28
CA ASP A 60 17.60 2.23 1.25
C ASP A 60 17.22 2.63 2.68
N LYS A 61 17.40 3.90 3.02
CA LYS A 61 16.92 4.48 4.27
C LYS A 61 15.41 4.67 4.17
N ILE A 62 14.69 4.08 5.12
CA ILE A 62 13.24 4.18 5.25
C ILE A 62 12.88 4.89 6.54
N GLN A 63 11.93 5.81 6.46
CA GLN A 63 11.25 6.37 7.62
C GLN A 63 9.74 6.17 7.48
N LEU A 64 9.11 5.60 8.50
CA LEU A 64 7.68 5.34 8.53
C LEU A 64 7.03 6.18 9.62
N PHE A 65 5.97 6.89 9.24
CA PHE A 65 5.17 7.71 10.13
C PHE A 65 3.73 7.19 10.15
N ALA A 66 3.17 7.01 11.33
CA ALA A 66 1.78 6.65 11.55
C ALA A 66 1.06 7.83 12.23
N ASP A 67 0.02 8.35 11.59
CA ASP A 67 -0.72 9.56 12.04
C ASP A 67 0.20 10.74 12.41
N GLY A 68 1.30 10.91 11.66
CA GLY A 68 2.29 11.97 11.84
C GLY A 68 3.41 11.68 12.85
N THR A 69 3.33 10.58 13.60
CA THR A 69 4.38 10.14 14.54
C THR A 69 5.34 9.18 13.84
N GLN A 70 6.64 9.43 13.90
CA GLN A 70 7.63 8.47 13.39
C GLN A 70 7.62 7.21 14.26
N VAL A 71 7.33 6.07 13.65
CA VAL A 71 7.27 4.77 14.34
C VAL A 71 8.44 3.86 13.99
N PHE A 72 9.14 4.15 12.90
CA PHE A 72 10.25 3.34 12.43
C PHE A 72 11.21 4.15 11.55
N GLU A 73 12.51 3.88 11.71
CA GLU A 73 13.59 4.33 10.83
C GLU A 73 14.66 3.24 10.75
N ASP A 74 15.00 2.80 9.55
CA ASP A 74 15.96 1.71 9.31
C ASP A 74 16.57 1.82 7.91
N ILE A 75 17.67 1.10 7.68
CA ILE A 75 18.26 0.90 6.35
C ILE A 75 17.95 -0.53 5.93
N ILE A 76 17.19 -0.69 4.85
CA ILE A 76 16.70 -2.01 4.41
C ILE A 76 17.25 -2.41 3.05
N SER A 77 17.39 -3.72 2.86
CA SER A 77 17.73 -4.35 1.58
C SER A 77 16.81 -5.54 1.37
N THR A 78 16.34 -5.76 0.14
CA THR A 78 15.51 -6.92 -0.18
C THR A 78 16.29 -8.22 -0.01
N ASP A 79 15.74 -9.17 0.75
CA ASP A 79 16.23 -10.54 0.75
C ASP A 79 15.83 -11.21 -0.58
N ASN A 80 16.82 -11.58 -1.40
CA ASN A 80 16.59 -12.20 -2.70
C ASN A 80 15.99 -13.62 -2.63
N THR A 81 15.97 -14.24 -1.44
CA THR A 81 15.36 -15.54 -1.19
C THR A 81 13.87 -15.41 -0.89
N LEU A 82 13.49 -14.37 -0.12
CA LEU A 82 12.12 -14.18 0.36
C LEU A 82 11.35 -13.11 -0.42
N GLY A 83 12.04 -12.26 -1.19
CA GLY A 83 11.45 -11.13 -1.91
C GLY A 83 10.94 -10.01 -1.01
N VAL A 84 11.33 -10.01 0.27
CA VAL A 84 10.89 -9.04 1.28
C VAL A 84 12.13 -8.40 1.91
N ALA A 85 12.09 -7.08 2.04
CA ALA A 85 13.11 -6.29 2.73
C ALA A 85 12.77 -6.10 4.21
N LYS A 86 11.50 -5.85 4.54
CA LYS A 86 11.03 -5.63 5.92
C LYS A 86 9.51 -5.73 6.01
N ASP A 87 9.00 -6.18 7.15
CA ASP A 87 7.59 -6.04 7.52
C ASP A 87 7.40 -5.18 8.77
N TYR A 88 6.23 -4.58 8.91
CA TYR A 88 5.85 -3.76 10.05
C TYR A 88 4.38 -3.93 10.41
N LYS A 89 4.11 -4.10 11.70
CA LYS A 89 2.77 -4.23 12.27
C LYS A 89 2.24 -2.85 12.66
N LEU A 90 1.10 -2.45 12.10
CA LEU A 90 0.41 -1.22 12.42
C LEU A 90 -0.89 -1.53 13.15
N LEU A 91 -1.25 -0.71 14.14
CA LEU A 91 -2.58 -0.78 14.73
C LEU A 91 -3.63 -0.33 13.69
N ASN A 92 -4.73 -1.05 13.58
CA ASN A 92 -5.86 -0.75 12.68
C ASN A 92 -6.63 0.53 13.07
N SER A 93 -6.26 1.17 14.20
CA SER A 93 -6.72 2.52 14.56
C SER A 93 -6.02 3.62 13.77
N ILE A 94 -4.82 3.35 13.22
CA ILE A 94 -4.07 4.31 12.41
C ILE A 94 -4.87 4.67 11.16
N LYS A 95 -4.90 5.97 10.82
CA LYS A 95 -5.66 6.47 9.68
C LYS A 95 -4.77 6.81 8.50
N LYS A 96 -3.55 7.28 8.76
CA LYS A 96 -2.62 7.73 7.73
C LYS A 96 -1.23 7.15 7.96
N ILE A 97 -0.61 6.78 6.86
CA ILE A 97 0.77 6.33 6.80
C ILE A 97 1.51 7.31 5.90
N ARG A 98 2.69 7.76 6.33
CA ARG A 98 3.64 8.46 5.47
C ARG A 98 4.97 7.72 5.47
N ILE A 99 5.56 7.55 4.30
CA ILE A 99 6.79 6.79 4.11
C ILE A 99 7.76 7.66 3.34
N LYS A 100 8.97 7.79 3.87
CA LYS A 100 10.08 8.44 3.18
C LYS A 100 11.15 7.41 2.83
N ILE A 101 11.68 7.50 1.61
CA ILE A 101 12.74 6.62 1.10
C ILE A 101 13.89 7.50 0.59
N ASN A 102 15.09 7.34 1.18
CA ASN A 102 16.32 8.07 0.86
C ASN A 102 16.13 9.60 0.72
N ASP A 103 15.21 10.19 1.49
CA ASP A 103 14.82 11.61 1.46
C ASP A 103 14.20 12.14 0.14
N ASN A 104 14.20 11.33 -0.94
CA ASN A 104 13.78 11.75 -2.27
C ASN A 104 12.36 11.30 -2.64
N ILE A 105 11.86 10.26 -1.98
CA ILE A 105 10.52 9.74 -2.21
C ILE A 105 9.71 9.95 -0.94
N ASP A 106 8.52 10.49 -1.10
CA ASP A 106 7.57 10.76 -0.02
C ASP A 106 6.19 10.25 -0.45
N ILE A 107 5.71 9.22 0.26
CA ILE A 107 4.46 8.52 -0.03
C ILE A 107 3.50 8.83 1.11
N SER A 108 2.30 9.32 0.79
CA SER A 108 1.23 9.50 1.76
C SER A 108 0.06 8.59 1.40
N LEU A 109 -0.37 7.79 2.37
CA LEU A 109 -1.36 6.74 2.22
C LEU A 109 -2.45 6.90 3.27
N ASP A 110 -3.71 6.76 2.86
CA ASP A 110 -4.83 6.56 3.79
C ASP A 110 -5.00 5.07 4.05
N VAL A 111 -5.02 4.68 5.32
CA VAL A 111 -5.27 3.30 5.72
C VAL A 111 -6.70 2.91 5.38
N LYS A 112 -6.85 1.79 4.66
CA LYS A 112 -8.13 1.22 4.22
C LYS A 112 -8.40 -0.06 5.01
N LYS A 113 -9.35 -0.03 5.95
CA LYS A 113 -9.58 -1.09 6.94
C LYS A 113 -10.05 -2.41 6.35
N GLU A 114 -10.59 -2.37 5.15
CA GLU A 114 -11.01 -3.55 4.39
C GLU A 114 -9.81 -4.35 3.83
N TYR A 115 -8.60 -3.78 3.85
CA TYR A 115 -7.36 -4.43 3.46
C TYR A 115 -6.47 -4.64 4.69
N SER A 116 -6.17 -5.90 4.99
CA SER A 116 -5.30 -6.26 6.12
C SER A 116 -3.81 -6.14 5.79
N PHE A 117 -3.47 -5.95 4.51
CA PHE A 117 -2.10 -5.98 4.03
C PHE A 117 -1.84 -4.78 3.09
N ILE A 118 -0.67 -4.17 3.24
CA ILE A 118 -0.16 -3.11 2.36
C ILE A 118 1.24 -3.52 1.92
N ASN A 119 1.43 -3.81 0.64
CA ASN A 119 2.73 -4.17 0.07
C ASN A 119 3.31 -2.98 -0.68
N ILE A 120 4.63 -2.77 -0.55
CA ILE A 120 5.34 -1.64 -1.12
C ILE A 120 6.54 -2.17 -1.89
N ASP A 121 6.39 -2.26 -3.21
CA ASP A 121 7.41 -2.70 -4.15
C ASP A 121 8.15 -1.49 -4.73
N LYS A 122 9.49 -1.52 -4.73
CA LYS A 122 10.32 -0.54 -5.43
C LYS A 122 10.71 -1.09 -6.80
N LYS A 123 10.14 -0.53 -7.88
CA LYS A 123 10.43 -0.92 -9.26
C LYS A 123 11.20 0.19 -9.96
N LYS A 124 12.53 0.08 -9.94
CA LYS A 124 13.46 1.11 -10.45
C LYS A 124 13.22 2.43 -9.69
N GLU A 125 12.84 3.48 -10.40
CA GLU A 125 12.57 4.84 -9.89
C GLU A 125 11.10 5.06 -9.48
N LYS A 126 10.27 4.01 -9.45
CA LYS A 126 8.86 4.11 -9.07
C LYS A 126 8.53 3.18 -7.93
N ILE A 127 7.68 3.64 -7.03
CA ILE A 127 7.11 2.80 -5.98
C ILE A 127 5.74 2.31 -6.42
N GLN A 128 5.44 1.04 -6.16
CA GLN A 128 4.11 0.48 -6.33
C GLN A 128 3.58 0.06 -4.97
N VAL A 129 2.43 0.60 -4.59
CA VAL A 129 1.73 0.25 -3.37
C VAL A 129 0.55 -0.63 -3.74
N GLU A 130 0.44 -1.82 -3.15
CA GLU A 130 -0.69 -2.72 -3.35
C GLU A 130 -1.43 -2.92 -2.02
N TYR A 131 -2.71 -2.55 -1.97
CA TYR A 131 -3.60 -2.90 -0.87
C TYR A 131 -4.20 -4.28 -1.12
N ARG A 132 -4.09 -5.19 -0.16
CA ARG A 132 -4.56 -6.58 -0.31
C ARG A 132 -5.41 -7.04 0.86
N LYS A 133 -6.45 -7.80 0.55
CA LYS A 133 -7.28 -8.48 1.56
C LYS A 133 -6.55 -9.67 2.20
N PHE A 134 -5.58 -10.26 1.51
CA PHE A 134 -4.82 -11.43 1.94
C PHE A 134 -3.33 -11.30 1.63
N TYR A 135 -2.50 -12.05 2.37
CA TYR A 135 -1.05 -12.04 2.23
C TYR A 135 -0.60 -12.44 0.81
N LYS A 136 0.47 -11.81 0.33
CA LYS A 136 1.14 -12.19 -0.92
C LYS A 136 1.96 -13.46 -0.68
N SER A 137 1.72 -14.50 -1.47
CA SER A 137 2.60 -15.67 -1.46
C SER A 137 3.84 -15.37 -2.28
N TYR A 138 5.01 -15.42 -1.66
CA TYR A 138 6.28 -15.44 -2.37
C TYR A 138 6.60 -16.91 -2.70
N GLN A 139 6.96 -17.17 -3.97
CA GLN A 139 7.35 -18.50 -4.45
C GLN A 139 8.86 -18.67 -4.38
#